data_AF-A0A919LUR5-F1
#
_entry.id   AF-A0A919LUR5-F1
#
_cell.length_a   1.000
_cell.length_b   1.000
_cell.length_c   1.000
_cell.angle_alpha   90.00
_cell.angle_beta   90.00
_cell.angle_gamma   90.00
#
_symmetry.space_group_name_H-M   'P 1'
#
loop_
_entity.id
_entity.type
_entity.pdbx_description
1 polymer ?
#
loop_
_entity_poly.entity_id
_entity_poly.type
_entity_poly.pdbx_seq_one_letter_code
_entity_poly.pdbx_strand_id
1 'polypeptide(L)'
;MAALPTHETLPADHKAAIRQMKQALRARIGDVQAVFDKLSARISERLQEIETLKAAGQEVWPTIPFRDIAEGTVSDEQRAAIKRRGCAVIKGHFPREQALAWDTAMLQYLDRNHFDDVYKGPGDSFFGSLEASRPEIYPIYWSPSQMQARQSDEMAAVQSFLNRLWRFEQNGKRWFDPDVSVIYPDRIRRRPPGTTSKGLGAHTDSGAERWLLPAYQQVFANVFNGNIDAYDPWDAAHRTEVEEYTVDNTTKCSVFRTFRAGPRCRT
;
A
#
# COMPACT_ATOMS: atom_id res chain seq x y z
N MET A 1 20.17 -14.51 -23.10
CA MET A 1 18.68 -14.53 -23.10
C MET A 1 18.19 -13.34 -23.91
N ALA A 2 17.09 -13.48 -24.65
CA ALA A 2 16.47 -12.35 -25.34
C ALA A 2 15.99 -11.30 -24.33
N ALA A 3 16.11 -10.02 -24.68
CA ALA A 3 15.56 -8.93 -23.87
C ALA A 3 14.02 -9.06 -23.78
N LEU A 4 13.46 -8.73 -22.62
CA LEU A 4 12.01 -8.70 -22.45
C LEU A 4 11.42 -7.45 -23.13
N PRO A 5 10.22 -7.53 -23.74
CA PRO A 5 9.58 -6.41 -24.43
C PRO A 5 8.94 -5.43 -23.44
N THR A 6 9.76 -4.64 -22.75
CA THR A 6 9.35 -3.67 -21.73
C THR A 6 9.00 -2.31 -22.33
N HIS A 7 8.19 -1.53 -21.61
CA HIS A 7 7.79 -0.18 -21.99
C HIS A 7 7.92 0.75 -20.78
N GLU A 8 8.61 1.89 -20.94
CA GLU A 8 8.72 2.92 -19.89
C GLU A 8 7.47 3.81 -19.81
N THR A 9 6.73 3.90 -20.91
CA THR A 9 5.47 4.65 -21.02
C THR A 9 4.34 3.72 -21.45
N LEU A 10 3.10 4.17 -21.30
CA LEU A 10 1.93 3.41 -21.75
C LEU A 10 2.07 3.03 -23.24
N PRO A 11 2.09 1.73 -23.60
CA PRO A 11 2.18 1.32 -24.99
C PRO A 11 0.89 1.71 -25.75
N ALA A 12 1.06 2.24 -26.96
CA ALA A 12 -0.06 2.60 -27.85
C ALA A 12 -0.99 1.39 -28.13
N ASP A 13 -0.41 0.20 -28.32
CA ASP A 13 -1.15 -1.06 -28.34
C ASP A 13 -0.76 -1.94 -27.14
N HIS A 14 -1.41 -1.70 -26.01
CA HIS A 14 -1.22 -2.50 -24.80
C HIS A 14 -1.57 -3.98 -25.00
N LYS A 15 -2.50 -4.33 -25.92
CA LYS A 15 -2.85 -5.73 -26.18
C LYS A 15 -1.68 -6.45 -26.87
N ALA A 16 -1.02 -5.80 -27.84
CA ALA A 16 0.17 -6.34 -28.48
C ALA A 16 1.33 -6.50 -27.49
N ALA A 17 1.61 -5.47 -26.68
CA ALA A 17 2.64 -5.52 -25.64
C ALA A 17 2.40 -6.68 -24.66
N ILE A 18 1.16 -6.86 -24.20
CA ILE A 18 0.79 -7.98 -23.32
C ILE A 18 1.01 -9.35 -23.99
N ARG A 19 0.65 -9.50 -25.27
CA ARG A 19 0.88 -10.77 -25.99
C ARG A 19 2.37 -11.10 -26.07
N GLN A 20 3.20 -10.12 -26.44
CA GLN A 20 4.65 -10.28 -26.56
C GLN A 20 5.28 -10.60 -25.19
N MET A 21 4.91 -9.85 -24.14
CA MET A 21 5.40 -10.08 -22.78
C MET A 21 5.04 -11.48 -22.27
N LYS A 22 3.79 -11.93 -22.50
CA LYS A 22 3.37 -13.29 -22.13
C LYS A 22 4.18 -14.37 -22.82
N GLN A 23 4.47 -14.22 -24.12
CA GLN A 23 5.30 -15.17 -24.85
C GLN A 23 6.74 -15.19 -24.32
N ALA A 24 7.33 -14.02 -24.11
CA ALA A 24 8.69 -13.88 -23.60
C ALA A 24 8.85 -14.45 -22.18
N LEU A 25 7.93 -14.15 -21.26
CA LEU A 25 7.96 -14.66 -19.90
C LEU A 25 7.74 -16.17 -19.83
N ARG A 26 6.82 -16.74 -20.63
CA ARG A 26 6.65 -18.20 -20.70
C ARG A 26 7.93 -18.89 -21.17
N ALA A 27 8.56 -18.38 -22.22
CA ALA A 27 9.82 -18.91 -22.71
C ALA A 27 10.95 -18.79 -21.67
N ARG A 28 10.98 -17.70 -20.89
CA ARG A 28 11.98 -17.46 -19.85
C ARG A 28 11.81 -18.36 -18.62
N ILE A 29 10.56 -18.54 -18.17
CA ILE A 29 10.23 -19.34 -16.98
C ILE A 29 10.29 -20.84 -17.31
N GLY A 30 9.94 -21.23 -18.53
CA GLY A 30 9.75 -22.63 -18.91
C GLY A 30 8.39 -23.13 -18.44
N ASP A 31 8.37 -24.07 -17.48
CA ASP A 31 7.13 -24.62 -16.95
C ASP A 31 6.46 -23.66 -15.95
N VAL A 32 5.69 -22.72 -16.49
CA VAL A 32 4.92 -21.75 -15.70
C VAL A 32 3.92 -22.44 -14.77
N GLN A 33 3.35 -23.59 -15.16
CA GLN A 33 2.35 -24.28 -14.35
C GLN A 33 3.01 -24.87 -13.10
N ALA A 34 4.14 -25.57 -13.25
CA ALA A 34 4.87 -26.10 -12.10
C ALA A 34 5.33 -25.00 -11.12
N VAL A 35 5.80 -23.86 -11.63
CA VAL A 35 6.16 -22.71 -10.79
C VAL A 35 4.93 -22.14 -10.07
N PHE A 36 3.80 -22.04 -10.76
CA PHE A 36 2.55 -21.54 -10.18
C PHE A 36 1.97 -22.50 -9.14
N ASP A 37 2.06 -23.81 -9.34
CA ASP A 37 1.61 -24.83 -8.39
C ASP A 37 2.44 -24.77 -7.11
N LYS A 38 3.77 -24.64 -7.24
CA LYS A 38 4.66 -24.43 -6.10
C LYS A 38 4.34 -23.15 -5.32
N LEU A 39 4.10 -22.04 -6.03
CA LEU A 39 3.67 -20.79 -5.39
C LEU A 39 2.32 -20.95 -4.67
N SER A 40 1.37 -21.62 -5.32
CA SER A 40 0.02 -21.85 -4.79
C SER A 40 0.05 -22.69 -3.51
N ALA A 41 0.88 -23.74 -3.46
CA ALA A 41 1.08 -24.53 -2.24
C ALA A 41 1.58 -23.67 -1.06
N ARG A 42 2.58 -22.81 -1.30
CA ARG A 42 3.10 -21.88 -0.27
C ARG A 42 2.05 -20.89 0.22
N ILE A 43 1.20 -20.39 -0.67
CA ILE A 43 0.09 -19.49 -0.29
C ILE A 43 -0.97 -20.26 0.51
N SER A 44 -1.31 -21.48 0.10
CA SER A 44 -2.27 -22.35 0.82
C SER A 44 -1.84 -22.64 2.26
N GLU A 45 -0.55 -22.87 2.52
CA GLU A 45 -0.03 -23.01 3.89
C GLU A 45 -0.27 -21.74 4.73
N ARG A 46 -0.08 -20.55 4.14
CA ARG A 46 -0.35 -19.26 4.81
C ARG A 46 -1.84 -19.07 5.08
N LEU A 47 -2.70 -19.49 4.15
CA LEU A 47 -4.15 -19.46 4.34
C LEU A 47 -4.57 -20.38 5.49
N GLN A 48 -4.05 -21.61 5.55
CA GLN A 48 -4.35 -22.55 6.62
C GLN A 48 -3.91 -22.03 8.00
N GLU A 49 -2.75 -21.38 8.08
CA GLU A 49 -2.30 -20.72 9.30
C GLU A 49 -3.26 -19.59 9.72
N ILE A 50 -3.71 -18.75 8.78
CA ILE A 50 -4.67 -17.67 9.04
C ILE A 50 -6.00 -18.23 9.55
N GLU A 51 -6.53 -19.28 8.92
CA GLU A 51 -7.80 -19.90 9.34
C GLU A 51 -7.69 -20.56 10.71
N THR A 52 -6.53 -21.15 11.02
CA THR A 52 -6.26 -21.73 12.35
C THR A 52 -6.25 -20.64 13.44
N LEU A 53 -5.59 -19.50 13.19
CA LEU A 53 -5.59 -18.36 14.11
C LEU A 53 -7.00 -17.81 14.34
N LYS A 54 -7.77 -17.66 13.27
CA LYS A 54 -9.18 -17.21 13.35
C LYS A 54 -10.03 -18.18 14.15
N ALA A 55 -9.93 -19.49 13.87
CA ALA A 55 -10.69 -20.53 14.58
C ALA A 55 -10.35 -20.56 16.08
N ALA A 56 -9.11 -20.23 16.44
CA ALA A 56 -8.67 -20.09 17.83
C ALA A 56 -9.03 -18.73 18.47
N GLY A 57 -9.70 -17.82 17.75
CA GLY A 57 -10.04 -16.48 18.24
C GLY A 57 -8.84 -15.53 18.39
N GLN A 58 -7.70 -15.86 17.76
CA GLN A 58 -6.49 -15.05 17.82
C GLN A 58 -6.49 -13.95 16.75
N GLU A 59 -5.91 -12.79 17.06
CA GLU A 59 -5.74 -11.71 16.08
C GLU A 59 -4.70 -12.14 15.02
N VAL A 60 -5.10 -12.12 13.75
CA VAL A 60 -4.21 -12.43 12.62
C VAL A 60 -3.21 -11.29 12.37
N TRP A 61 -3.63 -10.05 12.64
CA TRP A 61 -2.82 -8.85 12.43
C TRP A 61 -1.86 -8.65 13.61
N PRO A 62 -0.54 -8.55 13.36
CA PRO A 62 0.41 -8.17 14.40
C PRO A 62 0.01 -6.83 15.00
N THR A 63 -0.21 -6.79 16.31
CA THR A 63 -0.61 -5.58 17.04
C THR A 63 0.55 -5.12 17.90
N ILE A 64 1.10 -3.94 17.59
CA ILE A 64 2.28 -3.37 18.24
C ILE A 64 1.82 -2.15 19.05
N PRO A 65 2.03 -2.10 20.37
CA PRO A 65 1.85 -0.89 21.15
C PRO A 65 2.79 0.21 20.65
N PHE A 66 2.28 1.44 20.49
CA PHE A 66 3.11 2.58 20.08
C PHE A 66 4.28 2.82 21.04
N ARG A 67 4.06 2.66 22.35
CA ARG A 67 5.12 2.80 23.36
C ARG A 67 6.34 1.91 23.06
N ASP A 68 6.12 0.70 22.56
CA ASP A 68 7.22 -0.24 22.28
C ASP A 68 8.04 0.24 21.07
N ILE A 69 7.41 0.95 20.13
CA ILE A 69 8.11 1.63 19.02
C ILE A 69 8.87 2.83 19.56
N ALA A 70 8.23 3.67 20.36
CA ALA A 70 8.83 4.89 20.92
C ALA A 70 10.04 4.59 21.83
N GLU A 71 9.99 3.49 22.58
CA GLU A 71 11.06 3.01 23.46
C GLU A 71 12.09 2.12 22.74
N GLY A 72 11.85 1.77 21.48
CA GLY A 72 12.74 0.89 20.70
C GLY A 72 12.74 -0.57 21.17
N THR A 73 11.69 -1.02 21.87
CA THR A 73 11.59 -2.35 22.51
C THR A 73 10.79 -3.38 21.70
N VAL A 74 10.39 -3.05 20.46
CA VAL A 74 9.74 -4.02 19.56
C VAL A 74 10.67 -5.20 19.26
N SER A 75 10.22 -6.41 19.61
CA SER A 75 10.99 -7.65 19.53
C SER A 75 11.20 -8.13 18.09
N ASP A 76 12.19 -9.00 17.89
CA ASP A 76 12.46 -9.61 16.59
C ASP A 76 11.31 -10.51 16.13
N GLU A 77 10.61 -11.18 17.06
CA GLU A 77 9.42 -11.97 16.75
C GLU A 77 8.29 -11.08 16.24
N GLN A 78 8.09 -9.91 16.85
CA GLN A 78 7.10 -8.93 16.39
C GLN A 78 7.45 -8.39 14.99
N ARG A 79 8.73 -8.05 14.75
CA ARG A 79 9.21 -7.62 13.43
C ARG A 79 9.01 -8.71 12.38
N ALA A 80 9.36 -9.96 12.72
CA ALA A 80 9.16 -11.11 11.86
C ALA A 80 7.67 -11.37 11.57
N ALA A 81 6.79 -11.19 12.55
CA ALA A 81 5.35 -11.32 12.37
C ALA A 81 4.81 -10.26 11.39
N ILE A 82 5.24 -9.00 11.49
CA ILE A 82 4.90 -7.95 10.52
C ILE A 82 5.39 -8.36 9.12
N LYS A 83 6.65 -8.83 9.02
CA LYS A 83 7.22 -9.25 7.74
C LYS A 83 6.48 -10.44 7.11
N ARG A 84 6.02 -11.37 7.94
CA ARG A 84 5.25 -12.55 7.52
C ARG A 84 3.84 -12.20 7.06
N ARG A 85 3.19 -11.21 7.68
CA ARG A 85 1.79 -10.83 7.41
C ARG A 85 1.64 -9.67 6.43
N GLY A 86 2.68 -8.87 6.23
CA GLY A 86 2.63 -7.69 5.37
C GLY A 86 1.76 -6.55 5.91
N CYS A 87 1.39 -6.58 7.19
CA CYS A 87 0.55 -5.58 7.84
C CYS A 87 0.84 -5.50 9.34
N ALA A 88 0.40 -4.40 9.97
CA ALA A 88 0.48 -4.18 11.41
C ALA A 88 -0.64 -3.26 11.89
N VAL A 89 -1.02 -3.38 13.17
CA VAL A 89 -1.84 -2.40 13.88
C VAL A 89 -1.00 -1.74 14.95
N ILE A 90 -0.82 -0.42 14.85
CA ILE A 90 -0.14 0.35 15.89
C ILE A 90 -1.16 0.82 16.92
N LYS A 91 -1.19 0.16 18.08
CA LYS A 91 -2.18 0.44 19.13
C LYS A 91 -1.73 1.64 19.96
N GLY A 92 -2.62 2.62 20.10
CA GLY A 92 -2.34 3.85 20.84
C GLY A 92 -1.30 4.74 20.14
N HIS A 93 -1.26 4.71 18.80
CA HIS A 93 -0.37 5.58 18.00
C HIS A 93 -0.55 7.06 18.36
N PHE A 94 -1.80 7.48 18.54
CA PHE A 94 -2.14 8.77 19.10
C PHE A 94 -3.05 8.58 20.32
N PRO A 95 -2.98 9.47 21.32
CA PRO A 95 -4.00 9.57 22.36
C PRO A 95 -5.40 9.68 21.75
N ARG A 96 -6.35 8.96 22.34
CA ARG A 96 -7.74 8.92 21.85
C ARG A 96 -8.36 10.33 21.79
N GLU A 97 -8.11 11.15 22.81
CA GLU A 97 -8.64 12.50 22.90
C GLU A 97 -8.12 13.39 21.77
N GLN A 98 -6.83 13.28 21.42
CA GLN A 98 -6.24 13.99 20.29
C GLN A 98 -6.87 13.57 18.96
N ALA A 99 -7.07 12.26 18.75
CA ALA A 99 -7.73 11.76 17.54
C ALA A 99 -9.18 12.26 17.41
N LEU A 100 -9.94 12.31 18.51
CA LEU A 100 -11.31 12.85 18.53
C LEU A 100 -11.35 14.37 18.33
N ALA A 101 -10.39 15.11 18.89
CA ALA A 101 -10.25 16.54 18.66
C ALA A 101 -9.94 16.84 17.19
N TRP A 102 -9.05 16.05 16.56
CA TRP A 102 -8.77 16.15 15.13
C TRP A 102 -9.98 15.86 14.25
N ASP A 103 -10.81 14.85 14.59
CA ASP A 103 -12.06 14.55 13.87
C ASP A 103 -13.05 15.71 13.98
N THR A 104 -13.20 16.28 15.19
CA THR A 104 -14.08 17.43 15.43
C THR A 104 -13.61 18.67 14.67
N ALA A 105 -12.31 18.98 14.70
CA ALA A 105 -11.73 20.10 13.97
C ALA A 105 -11.85 19.91 12.44
N MET A 106 -11.80 18.67 11.95
CA MET A 106 -12.03 18.36 10.54
C MET A 106 -13.47 18.67 10.13
N LEU A 107 -14.47 18.31 10.95
CA LEU A 107 -15.87 18.68 10.69
C LEU A 107 -16.06 20.19 10.65
N GLN A 108 -15.54 20.89 11.66
CA GLN A 108 -15.61 22.35 11.71
C GLN A 108 -14.94 23.01 10.50
N TYR A 109 -13.83 22.43 10.01
CA TYR A 109 -13.17 22.88 8.80
C TYR A 109 -14.06 22.69 7.56
N LEU A 110 -14.73 21.54 7.41
CA LEU A 110 -15.66 21.31 6.29
C LEU A 110 -16.85 22.27 6.33
N ASP A 111 -17.45 22.43 7.51
CA ASP A 111 -18.63 23.28 7.72
C ASP A 111 -18.31 24.76 7.47
N ARG A 112 -17.20 25.26 8.02
CA ARG A 112 -16.76 26.65 7.84
C ARG A 112 -16.50 27.00 6.36
N ASN A 113 -16.13 26.01 5.55
CA ASN A 113 -15.86 26.19 4.13
C ASN A 113 -17.04 25.77 3.24
N HIS A 114 -18.22 25.50 3.83
CA HIS A 114 -19.43 25.13 3.09
C HIS A 114 -19.20 23.96 2.12
N PHE A 115 -18.43 22.95 2.54
CA PHE A 115 -17.98 21.87 1.64
C PHE A 115 -19.14 21.16 0.93
N ASP A 116 -20.23 20.90 1.65
CA ASP A 116 -21.41 20.22 1.12
C ASP A 116 -22.09 21.03 -0.01
N ASP A 117 -21.97 22.36 -0.01
CA ASP A 117 -22.58 23.23 -1.02
C ASP A 117 -21.73 23.33 -2.31
N VAL A 118 -20.41 23.11 -2.20
CA VAL A 118 -19.46 23.28 -3.31
C VAL A 118 -19.01 21.96 -3.93
N TYR A 119 -19.26 20.84 -3.27
CA TYR A 119 -18.85 19.52 -3.76
C TYR A 119 -19.63 19.11 -5.01
N LYS A 120 -18.92 18.89 -6.12
CA LYS A 120 -19.51 18.57 -7.44
C LYS A 120 -19.50 17.07 -7.79
N GLY A 121 -19.23 16.21 -6.81
CA GLY A 121 -19.03 14.78 -7.04
C GLY A 121 -17.55 14.39 -7.20
N PRO A 122 -17.27 13.09 -7.40
CA PRO A 122 -15.90 12.60 -7.52
C PRO A 122 -15.22 13.20 -8.76
N GLY A 123 -14.04 13.78 -8.56
CA GLY A 123 -13.22 14.36 -9.65
C GLY A 123 -12.49 13.31 -10.49
N ASP A 124 -12.57 12.03 -10.10
CA ASP A 124 -12.01 10.89 -10.84
C ASP A 124 -13.09 9.84 -11.10
N SER A 125 -12.91 9.04 -12.15
CA SER A 125 -13.76 7.88 -12.46
C SER A 125 -13.28 6.59 -11.78
N PHE A 126 -12.24 6.67 -10.95
CA PHE A 126 -11.59 5.51 -10.34
C PHE A 126 -12.57 4.72 -9.45
N PHE A 127 -13.58 5.38 -8.89
CA PHE A 127 -14.61 4.77 -8.04
C PHE A 127 -16.05 5.04 -8.50
N GLY A 128 -16.32 5.16 -9.81
CA GLY A 128 -17.54 5.70 -10.44
C GLY A 128 -18.92 5.08 -10.15
N SER A 129 -19.17 4.53 -8.95
CA SER A 129 -20.45 3.92 -8.54
C SER A 129 -21.06 4.48 -7.24
N LEU A 130 -20.58 5.63 -6.74
CA LEU A 130 -21.08 6.24 -5.49
C LEU A 130 -21.92 7.49 -5.78
N GLU A 131 -23.22 7.31 -5.99
CA GLU A 131 -24.22 8.38 -5.87
C GLU A 131 -24.51 8.62 -4.38
N ALA A 132 -23.83 9.60 -3.77
CA ALA A 132 -24.15 10.02 -2.41
C ALA A 132 -24.10 11.55 -2.30
N SER A 133 -25.08 12.13 -1.60
CA SER A 133 -25.14 13.56 -1.27
C SER A 133 -23.94 14.02 -0.41
N ARG A 134 -23.27 13.08 0.27
CA ARG A 134 -21.98 13.27 0.93
C ARG A 134 -21.02 12.16 0.51
N PRO A 135 -19.80 12.47 0.06
CA PRO A 135 -18.86 11.43 -0.34
C PRO A 135 -18.34 10.65 0.87
N GLU A 136 -18.11 9.35 0.72
CA GLU A 136 -17.41 8.57 1.77
C GLU A 136 -15.93 8.95 1.85
N ILE A 137 -15.35 9.44 0.74
CA ILE A 137 -13.96 9.88 0.61
C ILE A 137 -13.96 11.37 0.29
N TYR A 138 -13.45 12.19 1.20
CA TYR A 138 -13.39 13.64 1.02
C TYR A 138 -12.06 14.02 0.35
N PRO A 139 -12.07 14.72 -0.80
CA PRO A 139 -10.87 15.20 -1.49
C PRO A 139 -10.29 16.44 -0.80
N ILE A 140 -10.06 16.34 0.51
CA ILE A 140 -9.43 17.37 1.33
C ILE A 140 -8.04 16.90 1.74
N TYR A 141 -7.06 17.78 1.59
CA TYR A 141 -5.65 17.42 1.70
C TYR A 141 -4.92 18.20 2.81
N TRP A 142 -5.39 19.40 3.14
CA TRP A 142 -4.59 20.41 3.86
C TRP A 142 -5.23 20.88 5.16
N SER A 143 -6.16 20.13 5.75
CA SER A 143 -6.71 20.56 7.04
C SER A 143 -5.60 20.59 8.11
N PRO A 144 -5.70 21.47 9.13
CA PRO A 144 -4.74 21.49 10.23
C PRO A 144 -4.59 20.13 10.90
N SER A 145 -5.69 19.39 11.10
CA SER A 145 -5.67 18.03 11.65
C SER A 145 -4.82 17.07 10.81
N GLN A 146 -4.97 17.10 9.49
CA GLN A 146 -4.17 16.24 8.59
C GLN A 146 -2.69 16.60 8.63
N MET A 147 -2.35 17.90 8.59
CA MET A 147 -0.95 18.32 8.57
C MET A 147 -0.25 18.07 9.90
N GLN A 148 -0.92 18.35 11.02
CA GLN A 148 -0.41 18.05 12.36
C GLN A 148 -0.10 16.56 12.54
N ALA A 149 -1.03 15.68 12.15
CA ALA A 149 -0.83 14.24 12.27
C ALA A 149 0.29 13.72 11.34
N ARG A 150 0.51 14.34 10.17
CA ARG A 150 1.58 13.94 9.24
C ARG A 150 2.97 14.36 9.72
N GLN A 151 3.09 15.52 10.36
CA GLN A 151 4.37 16.07 10.79
C GLN A 151 4.71 15.78 12.26
N SER A 152 3.88 14.99 12.96
CA SER A 152 4.11 14.69 14.37
C SER A 152 5.28 13.73 14.58
N ASP A 153 5.91 13.82 15.75
CA ASP A 153 7.03 12.95 16.11
C ASP A 153 6.59 11.48 16.20
N GLU A 154 5.36 11.21 16.66
CA GLU A 154 4.79 9.86 16.73
C GLU A 154 4.62 9.25 15.34
N MET A 155 4.27 10.06 14.33
CA MET A 155 4.18 9.60 12.94
C MET A 155 5.57 9.30 12.39
N ALA A 156 6.54 10.20 12.62
CA ALA A 156 7.92 10.00 12.18
C ALA A 156 8.54 8.73 12.80
N ALA A 157 8.32 8.47 14.09
CA ALA A 157 8.80 7.28 14.78
C ALA A 157 8.22 5.99 14.17
N VAL A 158 6.91 5.94 13.90
CA VAL A 158 6.28 4.78 13.27
C VAL A 158 6.73 4.59 11.82
N GLN A 159 6.85 5.67 11.05
CA GLN A 159 7.33 5.62 9.68
C GLN A 159 8.77 5.08 9.61
N SER A 160 9.68 5.61 10.44
CA SER A 160 11.06 5.11 10.54
C SER A 160 11.08 3.63 10.92
N PHE A 161 10.34 3.22 11.95
CA PHE A 161 10.25 1.83 12.37
C PHE A 161 9.80 0.90 11.24
N LEU A 162 8.73 1.25 10.52
CA LEU A 162 8.20 0.42 9.43
C LEU A 162 9.15 0.38 8.23
N ASN A 163 9.73 1.52 7.85
CA ASN A 163 10.69 1.61 6.77
C ASN A 163 11.93 0.74 7.02
N ARG A 164 12.39 0.64 8.26
CA ARG A 164 13.54 -0.19 8.67
C ARG A 164 13.29 -1.70 8.60
N LEU A 165 12.06 -2.16 8.36
CA LEU A 165 11.77 -3.59 8.12
C LEU A 165 12.24 -4.06 6.72
N TRP A 166 12.42 -3.10 5.80
CA TRP A 166 12.88 -3.32 4.44
C TRP A 166 14.40 -3.43 4.39
N ARG A 167 14.90 -4.20 3.43
CA ARG A 167 16.30 -4.10 3.00
C ARG A 167 16.44 -2.88 2.10
N PHE A 168 16.74 -1.74 2.71
CA PHE A 168 16.87 -0.44 2.03
C PHE A 168 18.29 -0.16 1.52
N GLU A 169 19.28 -0.99 1.85
CA GLU A 169 20.66 -0.89 1.35
C GLU A 169 21.12 -2.24 0.80
N GLN A 170 21.75 -2.22 -0.37
CA GLN A 170 22.29 -3.41 -1.02
C GLN A 170 23.44 -3.05 -1.95
N ASN A 171 24.53 -3.82 -1.93
CA ASN A 171 25.69 -3.65 -2.83
C ASN A 171 26.27 -2.22 -2.83
N GLY A 172 26.31 -1.58 -1.66
CA GLY A 172 26.80 -0.20 -1.50
C GLY A 172 25.85 0.89 -2.01
N LYS A 173 24.65 0.53 -2.50
CA LYS A 173 23.58 1.48 -2.86
C LYS A 173 22.52 1.50 -1.76
N ARG A 174 22.28 2.67 -1.19
CA ARG A 174 21.10 2.96 -0.37
C ARG A 174 19.95 3.39 -1.28
N TRP A 175 18.87 2.62 -1.28
CA TRP A 175 17.69 2.82 -2.14
C TRP A 175 16.79 3.95 -1.64
N PHE A 176 16.66 4.09 -0.33
CA PHE A 176 15.98 5.22 0.31
C PHE A 176 16.52 5.44 1.72
N ASP A 177 16.27 6.63 2.28
CA ASP A 177 16.51 6.89 3.70
C ASP A 177 15.30 6.41 4.53
N PRO A 178 15.42 5.37 5.37
CA PRO A 178 14.29 4.90 6.16
C PRO A 178 13.83 5.88 7.23
N ASP A 179 14.67 6.83 7.67
CA ASP A 179 14.37 7.71 8.81
C ASP A 179 13.67 9.01 8.41
N VAL A 180 13.57 9.28 7.10
CA VAL A 180 12.92 10.48 6.58
C VAL A 180 11.89 10.08 5.53
N SER A 181 10.62 10.33 5.84
CA SER A 181 9.52 10.13 4.89
C SER A 181 9.01 11.47 4.39
N VAL A 182 8.73 11.57 3.09
CA VAL A 182 8.11 12.75 2.50
C VAL A 182 6.66 12.89 2.97
N ILE A 183 6.18 14.12 3.16
CA ILE A 183 4.76 14.36 3.34
C ILE A 183 4.05 14.02 2.03
N TYR A 184 3.23 12.98 2.05
CA TYR A 184 2.33 12.61 0.96
C TYR A 184 0.89 12.99 1.32
N PRO A 185 0.36 14.13 0.80
CA PRO A 185 -0.98 14.58 1.12
C PRO A 185 -2.04 13.67 0.47
N ASP A 186 -2.71 12.87 1.28
CA ASP A 186 -3.82 12.02 0.84
C ASP A 186 -5.16 12.49 1.43
N ARG A 187 -6.24 11.94 0.86
CA ARG A 187 -7.65 12.20 1.20
C ARG A 187 -8.00 11.63 2.58
N ILE A 188 -9.18 12.01 3.08
CA ILE A 188 -9.75 11.40 4.29
C ILE A 188 -10.98 10.57 3.92
N ARG A 189 -11.27 9.56 4.74
CA ARG A 189 -12.50 8.77 4.62
C ARG A 189 -13.35 8.97 5.86
N ARG A 190 -14.63 9.27 5.67
CA ARG A 190 -15.61 9.42 6.76
C ARG A 190 -16.90 8.70 6.37
N ARG A 191 -17.40 7.86 7.29
CA ARG A 191 -18.66 7.13 7.13
C ARG A 191 -19.50 7.36 8.39
N PRO A 192 -20.47 8.30 8.36
CA PRO A 192 -21.38 8.53 9.48
C PRO A 192 -22.15 7.26 9.91
N PRO A 193 -22.62 7.18 11.16
CA PRO A 193 -23.54 6.12 11.57
C PRO A 193 -24.74 6.00 10.60
N GLY A 194 -25.11 4.77 10.24
CA GLY A 194 -26.17 4.50 9.26
C GLY A 194 -25.73 4.51 7.78
N THR A 195 -24.44 4.75 7.48
CA THR A 195 -23.93 4.71 6.09
C THR A 195 -23.92 3.29 5.52
N THR A 196 -24.77 3.04 4.51
CA THR A 196 -24.70 1.83 3.68
C THR A 196 -23.67 1.99 2.58
N SER A 197 -22.66 1.13 2.57
CA SER A 197 -21.59 1.13 1.56
C SER A 197 -21.47 -0.25 0.94
N LYS A 198 -21.23 -0.32 -0.37
CA LYS A 198 -20.80 -1.56 -1.02
C LYS A 198 -19.33 -1.90 -0.72
N GLY A 199 -18.62 -0.99 -0.05
CA GLY A 199 -17.18 -1.11 0.20
C GLY A 199 -16.37 -1.00 -1.09
N LEU A 200 -15.14 -1.49 -1.05
CA LEU A 200 -14.25 -1.57 -2.20
C LEU A 200 -13.87 -3.04 -2.42
N GLY A 201 -13.89 -3.47 -3.68
CA GLY A 201 -13.38 -4.79 -4.06
C GLY A 201 -11.89 -4.92 -3.73
N ALA A 202 -11.41 -6.14 -3.49
CA ALA A 202 -10.00 -6.40 -3.22
C ALA A 202 -9.12 -5.96 -4.41
N HIS A 203 -8.10 -5.16 -4.15
CA HIS A 203 -7.18 -4.63 -5.17
C HIS A 203 -5.80 -4.34 -4.57
N THR A 204 -4.81 -4.12 -5.44
CA THR A 204 -3.48 -3.61 -5.08
C THR A 204 -3.24 -2.28 -5.79
N ASP A 205 -2.77 -1.26 -5.06
CA ASP A 205 -2.32 0.00 -5.65
C ASP A 205 -0.86 -0.11 -6.15
N SER A 206 -0.23 1.05 -6.40
CA SER A 206 1.16 1.17 -6.84
C SER A 206 1.35 0.52 -8.21
N GLY A 207 0.51 0.93 -9.16
CA GLY A 207 0.60 0.55 -10.56
C GLY A 207 0.00 -0.81 -10.95
N ALA A 208 -0.63 -0.82 -12.13
CA ALA A 208 -1.01 -2.02 -12.87
C ALA A 208 0.09 -2.44 -13.89
N GLU A 209 1.11 -1.61 -14.06
CA GLU A 209 2.21 -1.71 -15.04
C GLU A 209 3.24 -2.79 -14.71
N ARG A 210 2.99 -3.58 -13.65
CA ARG A 210 3.89 -4.56 -13.02
C ARG A 210 4.53 -5.58 -13.95
N TRP A 211 3.96 -5.79 -15.14
CA TRP A 211 4.50 -6.66 -16.17
C TRP A 211 5.33 -5.94 -17.22
N LEU A 212 5.02 -4.70 -17.56
CA LEU A 212 5.59 -4.05 -18.74
C LEU A 212 6.72 -3.09 -18.38
N LEU A 213 6.74 -2.54 -17.17
CA LEU A 213 7.73 -1.55 -16.77
C LEU A 213 9.12 -2.20 -16.53
N PRO A 214 10.22 -1.64 -17.06
CA PRO A 214 11.57 -2.17 -16.83
C PRO A 214 11.95 -2.28 -15.35
N ALA A 215 11.65 -1.27 -14.54
CA ALA A 215 11.91 -1.29 -13.11
C ALA A 215 11.19 -2.46 -12.41
N TYR A 216 9.93 -2.73 -12.76
CA TYR A 216 9.20 -3.86 -12.20
C TYR A 216 9.74 -5.22 -12.66
N GLN A 217 10.31 -5.32 -13.87
CA GLN A 217 11.02 -6.53 -14.29
C GLN A 217 12.25 -6.82 -13.44
N GLN A 218 12.90 -5.79 -12.88
CA GLN A 218 13.98 -5.95 -11.91
C GLN A 218 13.45 -6.32 -10.52
N VAL A 219 12.45 -5.59 -10.02
CA VAL A 219 11.81 -5.85 -8.71
C VAL A 219 11.32 -7.30 -8.61
N PHE A 220 10.72 -7.82 -9.67
CA PHE A 220 10.14 -9.16 -9.73
C PHE A 220 11.00 -10.14 -10.54
N ALA A 221 12.29 -9.88 -10.72
CA ALA A 221 13.18 -10.72 -11.54
C ALA A 221 13.14 -12.20 -11.12
N ASN A 222 13.16 -12.48 -9.81
CA ASN A 222 13.08 -13.83 -9.25
C ASN A 222 11.71 -14.50 -9.47
N VAL A 223 10.64 -13.71 -9.59
CA VAL A 223 9.32 -14.24 -9.97
C VAL A 223 9.32 -14.58 -11.46
N PHE A 224 9.80 -13.66 -12.30
CA PHE A 224 9.78 -13.77 -13.76
C PHE A 224 10.86 -14.69 -14.35
N ASN A 225 11.76 -15.24 -13.54
CA ASN A 225 12.72 -16.27 -13.92
C ASN A 225 12.40 -17.66 -13.30
N GLY A 226 11.31 -17.78 -12.55
CA GLY A 226 10.88 -19.04 -11.91
C GLY A 226 11.49 -19.32 -10.53
N ASN A 227 12.48 -18.55 -10.07
CA ASN A 227 13.09 -18.71 -8.75
C ASN A 227 12.28 -18.01 -7.63
N ILE A 228 11.03 -18.41 -7.46
CA ILE A 228 10.09 -17.79 -6.52
C ILE A 228 10.53 -17.87 -5.04
N ASP A 229 11.48 -18.75 -4.70
CA ASP A 229 12.01 -18.88 -3.34
C ASP A 229 13.01 -17.77 -3.01
N ALA A 230 13.65 -17.18 -4.02
CA ALA A 230 14.55 -16.05 -3.87
C ALA A 230 13.85 -14.69 -3.91
N TYR A 231 12.54 -14.64 -4.16
CA TYR A 231 11.80 -13.37 -4.11
C TYR A 231 11.56 -12.94 -2.65
N ASP A 232 12.07 -11.76 -2.30
CA ASP A 232 11.83 -11.11 -1.02
C ASP A 232 10.92 -9.88 -1.21
N PRO A 233 9.68 -9.87 -0.68
CA PRO A 233 8.82 -8.70 -0.76
C PRO A 233 9.37 -7.49 0.01
N TRP A 234 10.33 -7.68 0.92
CA TRP A 234 10.96 -6.64 1.73
C TRP A 234 12.25 -6.08 1.12
N ASP A 235 12.60 -6.49 -0.10
CA ASP A 235 13.72 -5.91 -0.82
C ASP A 235 13.32 -4.59 -1.50
N ALA A 236 14.04 -3.51 -1.20
CA ALA A 236 13.76 -2.19 -1.75
C ALA A 236 14.27 -2.01 -3.19
N ALA A 237 15.14 -2.91 -3.65
CA ALA A 237 15.84 -2.77 -4.91
C ALA A 237 14.87 -2.47 -6.08
N HIS A 238 15.20 -1.42 -6.84
CA HIS A 238 14.48 -0.91 -8.01
C HIS A 238 13.07 -0.36 -7.77
N ARG A 239 12.50 -0.46 -6.56
CA ARG A 239 11.13 0.02 -6.30
C ARG A 239 10.99 1.54 -6.38
N THR A 240 12.07 2.27 -6.09
CA THR A 240 12.14 3.73 -6.19
C THR A 240 12.35 4.22 -7.63
N GLU A 241 12.56 3.31 -8.58
CA GLU A 241 12.76 3.60 -10.01
C GLU A 241 11.47 3.35 -10.82
N VAL A 242 10.38 2.97 -10.15
CA VAL A 242 9.06 2.75 -10.76
C VAL A 242 8.33 4.07 -10.90
N GLU A 243 7.99 4.41 -12.14
CA GLU A 243 7.09 5.50 -12.48
C GLU A 243 5.80 4.92 -13.08
N GLU A 244 4.65 5.18 -12.45
CA GLU A 244 3.34 4.75 -12.96
C GLU A 244 3.00 5.46 -14.28
N TYR A 245 2.30 4.77 -15.19
CA TYR A 245 1.90 5.39 -16.45
C TYR A 245 0.94 6.54 -16.17
N THR A 246 1.11 7.62 -16.92
CA THR A 246 0.18 8.74 -16.87
C THR A 246 -0.98 8.45 -17.82
N VAL A 247 -2.19 8.37 -17.26
CA VAL A 247 -3.44 8.27 -18.01
C VAL A 247 -4.28 9.49 -17.67
N ASP A 248 -4.80 10.16 -18.69
CA ASP A 248 -5.60 11.37 -18.51
C ASP A 248 -6.76 11.13 -17.54
N ASN A 249 -6.94 12.10 -16.64
CA ASN A 249 -8.00 12.13 -15.62
C ASN A 249 -8.09 10.87 -14.73
N THR A 250 -6.97 10.17 -14.54
CA THR A 250 -6.90 8.98 -13.69
C THR A 250 -5.97 9.22 -12.51
N THR A 251 -6.42 8.83 -11.31
CA THR A 251 -5.60 8.88 -10.10
C THR A 251 -4.40 7.95 -10.23
N LYS A 252 -3.20 8.50 -10.03
CA LYS A 252 -1.92 7.77 -9.98
C LYS A 252 -1.16 8.05 -8.69
N CYS A 253 -0.26 7.16 -8.32
CA CYS A 253 0.68 7.34 -7.24
C CYS A 253 2.09 7.55 -7.81
N SER A 254 2.60 8.78 -7.76
CA SER A 254 3.94 9.13 -8.25
C SER A 254 5.03 9.02 -7.17
N VAL A 255 4.80 8.23 -6.13
CA VAL A 255 5.73 8.07 -5.00
C VAL A 255 5.88 6.60 -4.62
N PHE A 256 7.10 6.23 -4.24
CA PHE A 256 7.35 4.95 -3.59
C PHE A 256 6.80 4.97 -2.16
N ARG A 257 5.97 3.98 -1.83
CA ARG A 257 5.42 3.77 -0.48
C ARG A 257 5.78 2.38 0.00
N THR A 258 6.52 2.30 1.10
CA THR A 258 6.82 1.04 1.81
C THR A 258 5.54 0.43 2.40
N PHE A 259 4.68 1.27 2.98
CA PHE A 259 3.38 0.89 3.52
C PHE A 259 2.30 1.89 3.11
N ARG A 260 1.07 1.38 2.97
CA ARG A 260 -0.15 2.20 2.98
C ARG A 260 -0.74 2.17 4.38
N ALA A 261 -1.36 3.25 4.80
CA ALA A 261 -1.98 3.36 6.11
C ALA A 261 -3.43 3.86 5.98
N GLY A 262 -4.25 3.49 6.96
CA GLY A 262 -5.62 3.96 7.09
C GLY A 262 -6.17 3.58 8.46
N PRO A 263 -7.22 4.27 8.94
CA PRO A 263 -7.81 3.95 10.23
C PRO A 263 -8.45 2.56 10.20
N ARG A 264 -8.12 1.72 11.20
CA ARG A 264 -8.87 0.50 11.52
C ARG A 264 -10.09 0.91 12.34
N CYS A 265 -11.20 1.25 11.68
CA CYS A 265 -12.49 1.38 12.36
C CYS A 265 -12.94 -0.04 12.76
N ARG A 266 -12.89 -0.37 14.05
CA ARG A 266 -13.69 -1.47 14.58
C ARG A 266 -15.14 -1.02 14.54
N THR A 267 -15.96 -1.69 13.73
CA THR A 267 -17.41 -1.68 13.85
C THR A 267 -17.82 -2.33 15.15
#